data_AF-A0A9D0KYZ0-F1
#
_entry.id   AF-A0A9D0KYZ0-F1
#
_cell.length_a   1.000
_cell.length_b   1.000
_cell.length_c   1.000
_cell.angle_alpha   90.00
_cell.angle_beta   90.00
_cell.angle_gamma   90.00
#
_symmetry.space_group_name_H-M   'P 1'
#
loop_
_entity.id
_entity.type
_entity.pdbx_description
1 polymer ?
#
loop_
_entity_poly.entity_id
_entity_poly.type
_entity_poly.pdbx_seq_one_letter_code
_entity_poly.pdbx_strand_id
1 'polypeptide(L)'
;TFFIGKMLVSIDFLGLPNLIAGKEVIKELLQKDCSPETIAKESLKYLSDENLYQKTKQDLRQVKEKLGEGGALKKTAEIIKNFI
;
A
#
# COMPACT_ATOMS: atom_id res chain seq x y z
N THR A 1 17.30 10.53 7.59
CA THR A 1 16.55 11.47 6.72
C THR A 1 15.06 11.14 6.61
N PHE A 2 14.63 9.87 6.66
CA PHE A 2 13.22 9.47 6.58
C PHE A 2 12.27 10.17 7.57
N PHE A 3 12.64 10.24 8.87
CA PHE A 3 11.82 10.89 9.89
C PHE A 3 11.57 12.38 9.62
N ILE A 4 12.56 13.09 9.07
CA ILE A 4 12.43 14.50 8.71
C ILE A 4 11.50 14.64 7.49
N GLY A 5 11.64 13.76 6.49
CA GLY A 5 10.75 13.73 5.33
C GLY A 5 9.28 13.45 5.69
N LYS A 6 9.02 12.50 6.61
CA LYS A 6 7.66 12.20 7.10
C LYS A 6 7.07 13.34 7.95
N MET A 7 7.91 14.14 8.61
CA MET A 7 7.43 15.29 9.38
C MET A 7 7.08 16.49 8.49
N LEU A 8 7.77 16.65 7.36
CA LEU A 8 7.51 17.70 6.37
C LEU A 8 6.29 17.40 5.48
N VAL A 9 5.93 16.14 5.33
CA VAL A 9 4.78 15.68 4.53
C VAL A 9 3.83 14.90 5.44
N SER A 10 2.65 15.45 5.72
CA SER A 10 1.66 14.82 6.61
C SER A 10 0.99 13.61 5.93
N ILE A 11 1.69 12.48 5.89
CA ILE A 11 1.21 11.21 5.35
C ILE A 11 1.32 10.09 6.38
N ASP A 12 0.22 9.37 6.62
CA ASP A 12 0.14 8.33 7.64
C ASP A 12 0.91 7.06 7.24
N PHE A 13 0.89 6.74 5.93
CA PHE A 13 1.47 5.54 5.33
C PHE A 13 2.41 5.91 4.17
N LEU A 14 3.35 5.03 3.82
CA LEU A 14 4.20 5.18 2.63
C LEU A 14 3.79 4.27 1.49
N GLY A 15 3.36 3.05 1.81
CA GLY A 15 2.99 2.06 0.82
C GLY A 15 1.68 2.46 0.16
N LEU A 16 1.66 2.45 -1.18
CA LEU A 16 0.42 2.70 -1.94
C LEU A 16 -0.78 1.87 -1.44
N PRO A 17 -0.64 0.57 -1.09
CA PRO A 17 -1.79 -0.19 -0.61
C PRO A 17 -2.42 0.40 0.65
N ASN A 18 -1.61 0.81 1.62
CA ASN A 18 -2.08 1.39 2.87
C ASN A 18 -2.61 2.82 2.67
N LEU A 19 -1.96 3.62 1.82
CA LEU A 19 -2.43 4.95 1.43
C LEU A 19 -3.82 4.90 0.79
N ILE A 20 -4.05 3.99 -0.16
CA ILE A 20 -5.35 3.81 -0.82
C ILE A 20 -6.40 3.25 0.15
N ALA A 21 -5.97 2.36 1.05
CA ALA A 21 -6.87 1.78 2.04
C ALA A 21 -7.28 2.77 3.13
N GLY A 22 -6.43 3.75 3.46
CA GLY A 22 -6.58 4.62 4.62
C GLY A 22 -6.35 3.90 5.96
N LYS A 23 -5.75 2.70 5.93
CA LYS A 23 -5.43 1.87 7.09
C LYS A 23 -4.21 1.00 6.80
N GLU A 24 -3.54 0.49 7.83
CA GLU A 24 -2.46 -0.51 7.67
C GLU A 24 -3.08 -1.86 7.25
N VAL A 25 -3.07 -2.14 5.95
CA VAL A 25 -3.46 -3.44 5.36
C VAL A 25 -2.29 -4.42 5.38
N ILE A 26 -1.09 -3.93 5.13
CA ILE A 26 0.16 -4.67 5.22
C ILE A 26 1.16 -3.93 6.13
N LYS A 27 1.99 -4.69 6.84
CA LYS A 27 3.04 -4.12 7.70
C LYS A 27 4.09 -3.41 6.85
N GLU A 28 4.34 -2.12 7.13
CA GLU A 28 5.44 -1.37 6.52
C GLU A 28 6.70 -1.47 7.39
N LEU A 29 7.67 -2.27 6.97
CA LEU A 29 8.96 -2.39 7.63
C LEU A 29 9.92 -1.33 7.08
N LEU A 30 10.17 -0.29 7.87
CA LEU A 30 10.90 0.90 7.43
C LEU A 30 12.16 1.13 8.28
N GLN A 31 13.23 1.58 7.63
CA GLN A 31 14.49 1.94 8.31
C GLN A 31 14.97 0.79 9.20
N LYS A 32 15.13 1.06 10.51
CA LYS A 32 15.56 0.09 11.52
C LYS A 32 14.63 -1.12 11.69
N ASP A 33 13.35 -0.99 11.32
CA ASP A 33 12.38 -2.08 11.41
C ASP A 33 12.48 -3.03 10.20
N CYS A 34 13.19 -2.63 9.14
CA CYS A 34 13.50 -3.47 7.98
C CYS A 34 14.78 -4.28 8.23
N SER A 35 14.73 -5.19 9.20
CA SER A 35 15.82 -6.12 9.51
C SER A 35 15.49 -7.54 9.03
N PRO A 36 16.49 -8.40 8.73
CA PRO A 36 16.25 -9.78 8.34
C PRO A 36 15.35 -10.55 9.31
N GLU A 37 15.55 -10.34 10.62
CA GLU A 37 14.80 -11.00 11.68
C GLU A 37 13.33 -10.56 11.67
N THR A 38 13.09 -9.26 11.48
CA THR A 38 11.73 -8.70 11.46
C THR A 38 10.99 -9.13 10.19
N ILE A 39 11.67 -9.12 9.04
CA ILE A 39 11.10 -9.62 7.77
C ILE A 39 10.72 -11.09 7.90
N ALA A 40 11.62 -11.93 8.42
CA ALA A 40 11.35 -13.35 8.61
C ALA A 40 10.16 -13.57 9.55
N LYS A 41 10.13 -12.86 10.68
CA LYS A 41 9.04 -12.93 11.65
C LYS A 41 7.70 -12.54 11.04
N GLU A 42 7.60 -11.40 10.35
CA GLU A 42 6.36 -10.97 9.73
C GLU A 42 5.92 -11.89 8.59
N SER A 43 6.87 -12.40 7.78
CA SER A 43 6.56 -13.36 6.72
C SER A 43 6.00 -14.66 7.30
N LEU A 44 6.60 -15.18 8.38
CA LEU A 44 6.13 -16.39 9.03
C LEU A 44 4.71 -16.24 9.57
N LYS A 45 4.30 -15.07 10.07
CA LYS A 45 2.91 -14.83 10.49
C LYS A 45 1.92 -15.06 9.36
N TYR A 46 2.21 -14.56 8.15
CA TYR A 46 1.34 -14.78 6.98
C TYR A 46 1.32 -16.24 6.54
N LEU A 47 2.38 -17.00 6.80
CA LEU A 47 2.46 -18.42 6.45
C LEU A 47 1.79 -19.33 7.49
N SER A 48 1.71 -18.90 8.75
CA SER A 48 1.19 -19.71 9.86
C SER A 48 -0.23 -19.33 10.30
N ASP A 49 -0.69 -18.11 10.03
CA ASP A 49 -2.03 -17.63 10.37
C ASP A 49 -2.87 -17.43 9.10
N GLU A 50 -3.69 -18.44 8.80
CA GLU A 50 -4.60 -18.43 7.64
C GLU A 50 -5.63 -17.29 7.71
N ASN A 51 -6.09 -16.93 8.91
CA ASN A 51 -7.08 -15.84 9.07
C ASN A 51 -6.45 -14.49 8.72
N LEU A 52 -5.23 -14.24 9.19
CA LEU A 52 -4.46 -13.06 8.81
C LEU A 52 -4.23 -13.02 7.30
N TYR A 53 -3.80 -14.13 6.71
CA TYR A 53 -3.56 -14.22 5.27
C TYR A 53 -4.82 -13.90 4.45
N GLN A 54 -5.95 -14.56 4.75
CA GLN A 54 -7.20 -14.35 4.02
C GLN A 54 -7.73 -12.92 4.20
N LYS A 55 -7.66 -12.38 5.42
CA LYS A 55 -8.07 -11.00 5.69
C LYS A 55 -7.22 -10.00 4.88
N THR A 56 -5.90 -10.12 4.91
CA THR A 56 -5.02 -9.23 4.14
C THR A 56 -5.24 -9.38 2.64
N LYS A 57 -5.47 -10.60 2.14
CA LYS A 57 -5.82 -10.85 0.73
C LYS A 57 -7.13 -10.16 0.34
N GLN A 58 -8.15 -10.21 1.21
CA GLN A 58 -9.42 -9.53 0.99
C GLN A 58 -9.24 -8.00 1.01
N ASP A 59 -8.51 -7.46 1.98
CA ASP A 59 -8.23 -6.03 2.07
C ASP A 59 -7.45 -5.52 0.84
N LEU A 60 -6.46 -6.28 0.35
CA LEU A 60 -5.72 -5.96 -0.87
C LEU A 60 -6.60 -6.02 -2.13
N ARG A 61 -7.59 -6.91 -2.17
CA ARG A 61 -8.58 -6.94 -3.24
C ARG A 61 -9.41 -5.65 -3.27
N GLN A 62 -9.85 -5.18 -2.10
CA GLN A 62 -10.57 -3.91 -1.99
C GLN A 62 -9.71 -2.72 -2.40
N VAL A 63 -8.41 -2.74 -2.08
CA VAL A 63 -7.44 -1.73 -2.57
C VAL A 63 -7.39 -1.72 -4.10
N LYS A 64 -7.32 -2.89 -4.73
CA LYS A 64 -7.33 -3.01 -6.19
C LYS A 64 -8.62 -2.45 -6.79
N GLU A 65 -9.76 -2.75 -6.19
CA GLU A 65 -11.08 -2.25 -6.62
C GLU A 65 -11.16 -0.72 -6.51
N LYS A 66 -10.65 -0.13 -5.42
CA LYS A 66 -10.55 1.34 -5.26
C LYS A 66 -9.63 1.99 -6.28
N LEU A 67 -8.52 1.34 -6.65
CA LEU A 67 -7.59 1.84 -7.65
C LEU A 67 -8.20 1.83 -9.07
N GLY A 68 -9.19 0.95 -9.30
CA GLY A 68 -9.93 0.82 -10.55
C GLY A 68 -9.20 -0.03 -11.61
N GLU A 69 -9.80 -0.11 -12.80
CA GLU A 69 -9.38 -1.03 -13.87
C GLU A 69 -8.16 -0.55 -14.68
N GLY A 70 -7.46 0.48 -14.20
CA GLY A 70 -6.35 1.10 -14.92
C GLY A 70 -6.81 1.97 -16.09
N GLY A 71 -5.98 2.04 -17.13
CA GLY A 71 -6.23 2.89 -18.30
C GLY A 71 -6.02 4.38 -18.03
N ALA A 72 -5.27 4.75 -17.00
CA ALA A 72 -5.06 6.13 -16.58
C ALA A 72 -4.60 7.02 -17.75
N LEU A 73 -3.58 6.59 -18.51
CA LEU A 73 -3.08 7.34 -19.66
C LEU A 73 -4.15 7.56 -20.74
N LYS A 74 -4.94 6.53 -21.07
CA LYS A 74 -6.03 6.64 -22.04
C LYS A 74 -7.12 7.59 -21.55
N LYS A 75 -7.54 7.45 -20.29
CA LYS A 75 -8.53 8.35 -19.65
C LYS A 75 -8.03 9.80 -19.68
N THR A 76 -6.76 10.03 -19.36
CA THR A 76 -6.15 11.36 -19.44
C THR A 76 -6.11 11.90 -20.87
N ALA A 77 -5.75 11.08 -21.86
CA ALA A 77 -5.75 11.50 -23.26
C ALA A 77 -7.15 11.90 -23.75
N GLU A 78 -8.20 11.14 -23.40
CA GLU A 78 -9.59 11.50 -23.72
C GLU A 78 -10.03 12.79 -23.01
N ILE A 79 -9.64 13.00 -21.74
CA ILE A 79 -9.92 14.25 -21.01
C ILE A 79 -9.29 15.44 -21.74
N ILE A 80 -8.01 15.35 -22.12
CA ILE A 80 -7.32 16.43 -22.85
C ILE A 80 -7.97 16.67 -24.21
N LYS A 81 -8.28 15.61 -24.95
CA LYS A 81 -8.94 15.70 -26.25
C LYS A 81 -10.30 16.39 -26.16
N ASN A 82 -11.09 16.13 -25.12
CA ASN A 82 -12.39 16.77 -24.92
C ASN A 82 -12.30 18.19 -24.34
N PHE A 83 -11.12 18.59 -23.88
CA PHE A 83 -10.85 19.93 -23.35
C PHE A 83 -10.40 20.93 -24.43
N ILE A 84 -9.87 20.42 -25.55
CA ILE A 84 -9.44 21.20 -26.73
C ILE A 84 -10.54 21.14 -27.79
#